data_AF-A0A7C2GXS3-F1
#
_entry.id   AF-A0A7C2GXS3-F1
#
_cell.length_a   1.000
_cell.length_b   1.000
_cell.length_c   1.000
_cell.angle_alpha   90.00
_cell.angle_beta   90.00
_cell.angle_gamma   90.00
#
_symmetry.space_group_name_H-M   'P 1'
#
loop_
_entity.id
_entity.type
_entity.pdbx_description
1 polymer ?
#
loop_
_entity_poly.entity_id
_entity_poly.type
_entity_poly.pdbx_seq_one_letter_code
_entity_poly.pdbx_strand_id
1 'polypeptide(L)'
;MESKPRPAQELWRRTLAGIPSIYARLVFLASLRDVNTGQYAHHGLAMIFGRQEADEAIRRSHEETFLNWLALRLDQQKADLELYFSTLPASKRTLVENWLRLAPYRAVIPAWASPAQRELYESNFTVLLEALRSEPGFSPEP
;
A
#
# COMPACT_ATOMS: atom_id res chain seq x y z
N MET A 1 -13.46 26.07 3.44
CA MET A 1 -12.40 26.56 4.33
C MET A 1 -11.53 25.37 4.67
N GLU A 2 -10.43 25.16 3.95
CA GLU A 2 -9.52 24.03 4.20
C GLU A 2 -8.89 24.22 5.58
N SER A 3 -9.22 23.32 6.50
CA SER A 3 -8.59 23.28 7.81
C SER A 3 -7.12 22.90 7.62
N LYS A 4 -6.20 23.72 8.13
CA LYS A 4 -4.75 23.49 8.01
C LYS A 4 -4.41 22.08 8.52
N PRO A 5 -3.68 21.25 7.77
CA PRO A 5 -3.37 19.88 8.21
C PRO A 5 -2.62 19.92 9.54
N ARG A 6 -2.97 18.99 10.44
CA ARG A 6 -2.35 18.91 11.77
C ARG A 6 -0.84 18.65 11.63
N PRO A 7 0.01 19.17 12.54
CA PRO A 7 1.47 19.00 12.45
C PRO A 7 1.93 17.54 12.28
N ALA A 8 1.26 16.59 12.95
CA ALA A 8 1.54 15.17 12.79
C ALA A 8 1.28 14.65 11.36
N GLN A 9 0.22 15.14 10.71
CA GLN A 9 -0.12 14.78 9.32
C GLN A 9 0.90 15.33 8.33
N GLU A 10 1.37 16.57 8.53
CA GLU A 10 2.38 17.18 7.67
C GLU A 10 3.72 16.43 7.75
N LEU A 11 4.17 16.12 8.97
CA LEU A 11 5.41 15.36 9.17
C LEU A 11 5.30 13.98 8.49
N TRP A 12 4.18 13.30 8.69
CA TRP A 12 3.95 11.98 8.13
C TRP A 12 3.89 11.99 6.60
N ARG A 13 3.24 13.00 6.02
CA ARG A 13 3.21 13.20 4.56
C ARG A 13 4.62 13.33 3.97
N ARG A 14 5.54 14.01 4.66
CA ARG A 14 6.95 14.11 4.24
C ARG A 14 7.68 12.78 4.34
N THR A 15 7.46 12.02 5.40
CA THR A 15 8.02 10.66 5.53
C THR A 15 7.57 9.77 4.35
N LEU A 16 6.27 9.79 4.03
CA LEU A 16 5.73 9.01 2.92
C LEU A 16 6.21 9.50 1.55
N ALA A 17 6.44 10.80 1.37
CA ALA A 17 6.94 11.36 0.12
C ALA A 17 8.32 10.80 -0.26
N GLY A 18 9.12 10.33 0.71
CA GLY A 18 10.40 9.65 0.48
C GLY A 18 10.27 8.25 -0.10
N ILE A 19 9.07 7.65 -0.13
CA ILE A 19 8.80 6.34 -0.70
C ILE A 19 8.24 6.56 -2.12
N PRO A 20 8.95 6.21 -3.21
CA PRO A 20 8.51 6.55 -4.57
C PRO A 20 7.22 5.87 -5.01
N SER A 21 7.08 4.56 -4.73
CA SER A 21 5.88 3.80 -5.08
C SER A 21 4.73 4.08 -4.12
N ILE A 22 3.54 4.34 -4.68
CA ILE A 22 2.31 4.51 -3.90
C ILE A 22 1.95 3.19 -3.21
N TYR A 23 2.12 2.06 -3.90
CA TYR A 23 1.90 0.75 -3.33
C TYR A 23 2.89 0.42 -2.20
N ALA A 24 4.16 0.83 -2.33
CA ALA A 24 5.13 0.70 -1.23
C ALA A 24 4.70 1.53 0.00
N ARG A 25 4.14 2.73 -0.19
CA ARG A 25 3.56 3.52 0.92
C ARG A 25 2.40 2.77 1.58
N LEU A 26 1.54 2.12 0.80
CA LEU A 26 0.44 1.32 1.33
C LEU A 26 0.94 0.15 2.19
N VAL A 27 1.91 -0.62 1.69
CA VAL A 27 2.51 -1.73 2.45
C VAL A 27 3.12 -1.23 3.75
N PHE A 28 3.86 -0.11 3.71
CA PHE A 28 4.43 0.49 4.92
C PHE A 28 3.35 0.92 5.92
N LEU A 29 2.31 1.62 5.47
CA LEU A 29 1.20 2.06 6.34
C LEU A 29 0.43 0.89 6.94
N ALA A 30 0.18 -0.15 6.15
CA ALA A 30 -0.44 -1.38 6.63
C ALA A 30 0.41 -2.08 7.70
N SER A 31 1.75 -2.03 7.61
CA SER A 31 2.64 -2.62 8.61
C SER A 31 2.61 -1.92 9.98
N LEU A 32 2.15 -0.67 10.04
CA LEU A 32 2.00 0.09 11.29
C LEU A 32 0.69 -0.21 12.01
N ARG A 33 -0.24 -0.92 11.35
CA ARG A 33 -1.52 -1.31 11.93
C ARG A 33 -1.36 -2.61 12.70
N ASP A 34 -1.71 -2.59 13.98
CA ASP A 34 -1.91 -3.82 14.74
C ASP A 34 -3.15 -4.56 14.22
N VAL A 35 -2.99 -5.82 13.82
CA VAL A 35 -4.05 -6.62 13.19
C VAL A 35 -5.15 -7.06 14.16
N ASN A 36 -4.87 -7.06 15.46
CA ASN A 36 -5.81 -7.51 16.49
C ASN A 36 -6.70 -6.36 16.99
N THR A 37 -6.18 -5.14 17.00
CA THR A 37 -6.85 -3.94 17.55
C THR A 37 -7.23 -2.92 16.47
N GLY A 38 -6.61 -2.98 15.29
CA GLY A 38 -6.80 -2.00 14.22
C GLY A 38 -6.17 -0.64 14.49
N GLN A 39 -5.45 -0.47 15.60
CA GLN A 39 -4.75 0.77 15.94
C GLN A 39 -3.44 0.87 15.18
N TYR A 40 -3.10 2.08 14.74
CA TYR A 40 -1.81 2.39 14.14
C TYR A 40 -0.84 2.86 15.21
N ALA A 41 0.39 2.36 15.16
CA ALA A 41 1.44 2.72 16.09
C ALA A 41 2.73 3.08 15.34
N HIS A 42 3.30 4.24 15.70
CA HIS A 42 4.64 4.62 15.29
C HIS A 42 5.33 5.33 16.46
N HIS A 43 6.37 4.70 17.03
CA HIS A 43 7.01 5.14 18.27
C HIS A 43 7.49 6.60 18.20
N GLY A 44 8.20 6.97 17.12
CA GLY A 44 8.72 8.34 16.96
C GLY A 44 7.63 9.40 16.84
N LEU A 45 6.48 9.07 16.24
CA LEU A 45 5.39 10.02 16.06
C LEU A 45 4.60 10.18 17.37
N ALA A 46 4.38 9.05 18.06
CA ALA A 46 3.74 9.03 19.37
C ALA A 46 4.55 9.76 20.45
N MET A 47 5.88 9.76 20.37
CA MET A 47 6.75 10.53 21.26
C MET A 47 6.59 12.04 21.09
N ILE A 48 6.29 12.53 19.88
CA ILE A 48 6.21 13.96 19.58
C ILE A 48 4.78 14.50 19.78
N PHE A 49 3.77 13.74 19.35
CA PHE A 49 2.37 14.19 19.28
C PHE A 49 1.41 13.37 20.17
N GLY A 50 1.89 12.33 20.83
CA GLY A 50 1.05 11.39 21.58
C GLY A 50 0.46 10.28 20.71
N ARG A 51 0.07 9.18 21.36
CA ARG A 51 -0.41 7.96 20.68
C ARG A 51 -1.66 8.18 19.84
N GLN A 52 -2.64 8.93 20.37
CA GLN A 52 -3.91 9.15 19.69
C GLN A 52 -3.74 9.99 18.41
N GLU A 53 -2.99 11.10 18.49
CA GLU A 53 -2.75 11.94 17.31
C GLU A 53 -1.92 11.21 16.25
N ALA A 54 -0.93 10.41 16.68
CA ALA A 54 -0.15 9.56 15.78
C ALA A 54 -1.02 8.52 15.06
N ASP A 55 -1.87 7.81 15.80
CA ASP A 55 -2.80 6.82 15.27
C ASP A 55 -3.76 7.45 14.24
N GLU A 56 -4.38 8.58 14.59
CA GLU A 56 -5.26 9.32 13.67
C GLU A 56 -4.54 9.82 12.41
N ALA A 57 -3.32 10.31 12.53
CA ALA A 57 -2.54 10.78 11.39
C ALA A 57 -2.21 9.64 10.43
N ILE A 58 -1.72 8.51 10.94
CA ILE A 58 -1.36 7.34 10.12
C ILE A 58 -2.61 6.73 9.47
N ARG A 59 -3.71 6.61 10.22
CA ARG A 59 -4.98 6.09 9.69
C ARG A 59 -5.47 6.89 8.48
N ARG A 60 -5.51 8.23 8.60
CA ARG A 60 -5.94 9.11 7.50
C ARG A 60 -5.00 9.00 6.30
N SER A 61 -3.69 8.94 6.52
CA SER A 61 -2.77 8.76 5.42
C SER A 61 -2.89 7.40 4.75
N HIS A 62 -3.23 6.33 5.49
CA HIS A 62 -3.51 5.03 4.89
C HIS A 62 -4.78 5.06 4.03
N GLU A 63 -5.83 5.72 4.52
CA GLU A 63 -7.06 5.99 3.76
C GLU A 63 -6.81 6.75 2.46
N GLU A 64 -6.17 7.91 2.55
CA GLU A 64 -5.86 8.75 1.40
C GLU A 64 -4.97 8.03 0.39
N THR A 65 -3.92 7.33 0.86
CA THR A 65 -3.02 6.59 -0.03
C THR A 65 -3.75 5.45 -0.73
N PHE A 66 -4.68 4.78 -0.05
CA PHE A 66 -5.45 3.67 -0.63
C PHE A 66 -6.41 4.15 -1.71
N LEU A 67 -7.13 5.23 -1.44
CA LEU A 67 -8.00 5.87 -2.43
C LEU A 67 -7.21 6.38 -3.64
N ASN A 68 -6.05 7.00 -3.40
CA ASN A 68 -5.19 7.48 -4.48
C ASN A 68 -4.68 6.33 -5.35
N TRP A 69 -4.25 5.22 -4.76
CA TRP A 69 -3.84 4.03 -5.51
C TRP A 69 -5.01 3.41 -6.29
N LEU A 70 -6.18 3.30 -5.67
CA LEU A 70 -7.37 2.71 -6.28
C LEU A 70 -7.90 3.55 -7.46
N ALA A 71 -7.69 4.87 -7.43
CA ALA A 71 -8.07 5.81 -8.48
C ALA A 71 -7.10 5.81 -9.69
N LEU A 72 -5.92 5.18 -9.57
CA LEU A 72 -5.01 5.01 -10.71
C LEU A 72 -5.65 4.12 -11.78
N ARG A 73 -5.33 4.38 -13.05
CA ARG A 73 -5.64 3.44 -14.12
C ARG A 73 -4.82 2.15 -13.97
N LEU A 74 -5.30 1.04 -14.53
CA LEU A 74 -4.61 -0.26 -14.44
C LEU A 74 -3.16 -0.22 -14.95
N ASP A 75 -2.87 0.52 -16.02
CA ASP A 75 -1.50 0.69 -16.53
C ASP A 75 -0.58 1.38 -15.51
N GLN A 76 -1.11 2.37 -14.78
CA GLN A 76 -0.39 3.08 -13.73
C GLN A 76 -0.23 2.22 -12.47
N GLN A 77 -1.27 1.47 -12.06
CA GLN A 77 -1.18 0.52 -10.95
C GLN A 77 -0.12 -0.56 -11.23
N LYS A 78 -0.06 -1.06 -12.47
CA LYS A 78 0.95 -2.02 -12.90
C LYS A 78 2.37 -1.45 -12.77
N ALA A 79 2.61 -0.27 -13.35
CA ALA A 79 3.94 0.35 -13.29
C ALA A 79 4.38 0.65 -11.84
N ASP A 80 3.44 1.09 -10.99
CA ASP A 80 3.71 1.32 -9.57
C ASP A 80 4.00 0.02 -8.79
N LEU A 81 3.29 -1.08 -9.12
CA LEU A 81 3.54 -2.40 -8.56
C LEU A 81 4.89 -2.97 -9.01
N GLU A 82 5.28 -2.77 -10.27
CA GLU A 82 6.60 -3.15 -10.79
C GLU A 82 7.72 -2.38 -10.08
N LEU A 83 7.52 -1.08 -9.84
CA LEU A 83 8.43 -0.27 -9.04
C LEU A 83 8.57 -0.83 -7.63
N TYR A 84 7.47 -1.19 -6.97
CA TYR A 84 7.54 -1.85 -5.66
C TYR A 84 8.25 -3.20 -5.71
N PHE A 85 7.93 -4.07 -6.67
CA PHE A 85 8.56 -5.38 -6.82
C PHE A 85 10.08 -5.29 -7.03
N SER A 86 10.56 -4.25 -7.72
CA SER A 86 12.01 -4.03 -7.89
C SER A 86 12.77 -3.76 -6.58
N THR A 87 12.06 -3.43 -5.49
CA THR A 87 12.65 -3.24 -4.16
C THR A 87 12.70 -4.51 -3.31
N LEU A 88 12.04 -5.58 -3.75
CA LEU A 88 11.95 -6.83 -2.97
C LEU A 88 13.10 -7.79 -3.33
N PRO A 89 13.60 -8.59 -2.36
CA PRO A 89 14.72 -9.50 -2.57
C PRO A 89 14.28 -10.82 -3.24
N ALA A 90 13.51 -10.76 -4.32
CA ALA A 90 13.03 -11.91 -5.07
C ALA A 90 12.81 -11.55 -6.54
N SER A 91 12.91 -12.56 -7.41
CA SER A 91 12.62 -12.35 -8.83
C SER A 91 11.15 -11.95 -9.03
N LYS A 92 10.87 -11.13 -10.05
CA LYS A 92 9.50 -10.75 -10.45
C LYS A 92 8.61 -11.99 -10.64
N ARG A 93 9.15 -13.05 -11.23
CA ARG A 93 8.47 -14.34 -11.41
C ARG A 93 8.05 -14.95 -10.07
N THR A 94 9.00 -15.12 -9.15
CA THR A 94 8.75 -15.66 -7.81
C THR A 94 7.72 -14.83 -7.04
N LEU A 95 7.78 -13.50 -7.16
CA LEU A 95 6.82 -12.60 -6.54
C LEU A 95 5.43 -12.81 -7.11
N VAL A 96 5.25 -12.74 -8.43
CA VAL A 96 3.95 -12.90 -9.09
C VAL A 96 3.31 -14.24 -8.76
N GLU A 97 4.05 -15.36 -8.86
CA GLU A 97 3.53 -16.70 -8.56
C GLU A 97 3.08 -16.83 -7.10
N ASN A 98 3.91 -16.36 -6.15
CA ASN A 98 3.55 -16.41 -4.74
C ASN A 98 2.40 -15.46 -4.40
N TRP A 99 2.32 -14.31 -5.04
CA TRP A 99 1.26 -13.33 -4.77
C TRP A 99 -0.08 -13.78 -5.32
N LEU A 100 -0.12 -14.45 -6.48
CA LEU A 100 -1.33 -15.12 -6.99
C LEU A 100 -1.84 -16.21 -6.02
N ARG A 101 -0.93 -16.95 -5.38
CA ARG A 101 -1.27 -18.06 -4.48
C ARG A 101 -1.63 -17.62 -3.06
N LEU A 102 -0.86 -16.72 -2.49
CA LEU A 102 -0.94 -16.35 -1.06
C LEU A 102 -1.75 -15.07 -0.83
N ALA A 103 -2.01 -14.30 -1.89
CA ALA A 103 -2.74 -13.04 -1.86
C ALA A 103 -2.32 -12.07 -0.72
N PRO A 104 -1.00 -11.82 -0.51
CA PRO A 104 -0.53 -10.99 0.59
C PRO A 104 -1.03 -9.54 0.49
N TYR A 105 -1.37 -9.09 -0.72
CA TYR A 105 -1.96 -7.78 -1.00
C TYR A 105 -3.28 -7.54 -0.24
N ARG A 106 -4.03 -8.58 0.15
CA ARG A 106 -5.26 -8.43 0.95
C ARG A 106 -5.01 -7.80 2.33
N ALA A 107 -3.86 -8.08 2.94
CA ALA A 107 -3.51 -7.54 4.26
C ALA A 107 -3.24 -6.02 4.22
N VAL A 108 -2.97 -5.48 3.03
CA VAL A 108 -2.68 -4.06 2.82
C VAL A 108 -3.95 -3.21 2.91
N ILE A 109 -5.12 -3.80 2.68
CA ILE A 109 -6.39 -3.07 2.64
C ILE A 109 -6.70 -2.42 4.01
N PRO A 110 -7.03 -1.10 4.05
CA PRO A 110 -7.46 -0.43 5.27
C PRO A 110 -8.71 -1.07 5.89
N ALA A 111 -8.88 -0.97 7.21
CA ALA A 111 -10.01 -1.57 7.92
C ALA A 111 -11.36 -0.92 7.51
N TRP A 112 -11.34 0.38 7.22
CA TRP A 112 -12.52 1.16 6.86
C TRP A 112 -13.01 0.91 5.43
N ALA A 113 -12.18 0.34 4.55
CA ALA A 113 -12.49 0.19 3.13
C ALA A 113 -13.80 -0.56 2.93
N SER A 114 -14.69 0.01 2.12
CA SER A 114 -16.01 -0.56 1.85
C SER A 114 -15.91 -1.89 1.08
N PRO A 115 -16.93 -2.76 1.12
CA PRO A 115 -16.92 -4.01 0.36
C PRO A 115 -16.63 -3.80 -1.14
N ALA A 116 -17.23 -2.78 -1.76
CA ALA A 116 -17.00 -2.45 -3.17
C ALA A 116 -15.56 -2.00 -3.45
N GLN A 117 -14.96 -1.22 -2.55
CA GLN A 117 -13.55 -0.81 -2.68
C GLN A 117 -12.59 -2.00 -2.53
N ARG A 118 -12.90 -2.94 -1.64
CA ARG A 118 -12.15 -4.19 -1.46
C ARG A 118 -12.20 -5.03 -2.73
N GLU A 119 -13.40 -5.24 -3.26
CA GLU A 119 -13.62 -6.02 -4.47
C GLU A 119 -12.91 -5.41 -5.67
N LEU A 120 -12.99 -4.08 -5.86
CA LEU A 120 -12.28 -3.39 -6.93
C LEU A 120 -10.77 -3.54 -6.79
N TYR A 121 -10.23 -3.35 -5.58
CA TYR A 121 -8.81 -3.50 -5.30
C TYR A 121 -8.33 -4.93 -5.62
N GLU A 122 -9.03 -5.95 -5.12
CA GLU A 122 -8.64 -7.35 -5.31
C GLU A 122 -8.77 -7.81 -6.76
N SER A 123 -9.83 -7.37 -7.45
CA SER A 123 -10.06 -7.66 -8.87
C SER A 123 -8.96 -7.03 -9.72
N ASN A 124 -8.65 -5.75 -9.49
CA ASN A 124 -7.54 -5.08 -10.15
C ASN A 124 -6.21 -5.80 -9.87
N PHE A 125 -5.91 -6.13 -8.61
CA PHE A 125 -4.68 -6.85 -8.26
C PHE A 125 -4.54 -8.18 -9.01
N THR A 126 -5.63 -8.93 -9.12
CA THR A 126 -5.65 -10.19 -9.88
C THR A 126 -5.31 -9.93 -11.35
N VAL A 127 -5.94 -8.95 -11.98
CA VAL A 127 -5.64 -8.55 -13.38
C VAL A 127 -4.19 -8.11 -13.54
N LEU A 128 -3.64 -7.34 -12.59
CA LEU A 128 -2.25 -6.89 -12.63
C LEU A 128 -1.27 -8.06 -12.56
N LEU A 129 -1.47 -9.00 -11.64
CA LEU A 129 -0.61 -10.17 -11.49
C LEU A 129 -0.69 -11.09 -12.72
N GLU A 130 -1.87 -11.27 -13.29
CA GLU A 130 -2.09 -12.02 -14.52
C GLU A 130 -1.43 -11.36 -15.74
N ALA A 131 -1.50 -10.03 -15.85
CA ALA A 131 -0.82 -9.28 -16.88
C ALA A 131 0.70 -9.42 -16.75
N LEU A 132 1.26 -9.27 -15.54
CA LEU A 132 2.69 -9.44 -15.26
C LEU A 132 3.18 -10.87 -15.53
N ARG A 133 2.34 -11.88 -15.28
CA ARG A 133 2.63 -13.29 -15.59
C ARG A 133 2.72 -13.55 -17.10
N SER A 134 1.94 -12.81 -17.89
CA SER A 134 1.83 -13.01 -19.33
C SER A 134 2.88 -12.25 -20.15
N GLU A 135 3.78 -11.50 -19.50
CA GLU A 135 4.77 -10.69 -20.19
C GLU A 135 5.89 -11.52 -20.84
N PRO A 136 6.38 -11.09 -22.02
CA PRO A 136 7.56 -11.70 -22.64
C PRO A 136 8.76 -11.64 -21.69
N GLY A 137 9.36 -12.79 -21.39
CA GLY A 137 10.43 -12.91 -20.38
C GLY A 137 10.00 -13.63 -19.09
N PHE A 138 8.74 -14.05 -18.99
CA PHE A 138 8.27 -14.97 -17.94
C PHE A 138 8.56 -16.46 -18.25
N SER A 139 9.06 -16.77 -19.46
CA SER A 139 9.52 -18.10 -19.85
C SER A 139 10.79 -18.51 -19.11
N PRO A 140 10.99 -19.81 -18.80
CA PRO A 140 12.24 -20.27 -18.19
C PRO A 140 13.41 -19.98 -19.14
N GLU A 141 14.56 -19.55 -18.59
CA GLU A 141 15.81 -19.75 -19.31
C GLU A 141 15.95 -21.25 -19.63
N PRO A 142 16.45 -21.61 -20.83
CA PRO A 142 16.59 -23.00 -21.26
C PRO A 142 17.48 -23.84 -20.34
#